data_AF-A0A8J2IZP6-F1
#
_entry.id   AF-A0A8J2IZP6-F1
#
_cell.length_a   1.000
_cell.length_b   1.000
_cell.length_c   1.000
_cell.angle_alpha   90.00
_cell.angle_beta   90.00
_cell.angle_gamma   90.00
#
_symmetry.space_group_name_H-M   'P 1'
#
loop_
_entity.id
_entity.type
_entity.pdbx_description
1 polymer ?
#
loop_
_entity_poly.entity_id
_entity_poly.type
_entity_poly.pdbx_seq_one_letter_code
_entity_poly.pdbx_strand_id
1 'polypeptide(L)'
;GSTGQSSYKQGYANSSSASSNDDASLFVTTMIPLVLENKNGIEYWRNTTPQSTRFCRPVRILFAKETKALIESERAVLSSEVSNLKNVSIVLQNGHMIEVVFELYLTIIDGKVLSVLNGVASSMCCPICGAKPNDFNNLDNINKDVFQPRQGALLHGVSPLHCWIRFFEFLLHLAYRIPFKSWQIKSEFKLVAAEQKKLIQARFWKEMGLRVDYPAPGGSGTSNDGNTARRAFSNYKLLSSILTIDEKLIVDLRTILIAFGSQLPIDHDKFQEHCHQLIYHYMSLYSWFKLPASVHKILIHGADLFRVVHWLHESRYENENRYQLLL
;
A
#
# COMPACT_ATOMS: atom_id res chain seq x y z
N GLY A 1 -2.72 11.08 -6.29
CA GLY A 1 -3.27 11.52 -7.57
C GLY A 1 -3.92 10.41 -8.38
N SER A 2 -4.64 10.80 -9.42
CA SER A 2 -5.30 9.95 -10.41
C SER A 2 -5.14 10.59 -11.79
N THR A 3 -5.05 9.79 -12.85
CA THR A 3 -4.82 10.25 -14.23
C THR A 3 -5.83 9.62 -15.20
N GLY A 4 -6.04 10.23 -16.36
CA GLY A 4 -6.99 9.74 -17.37
C GLY A 4 -8.41 10.26 -17.16
N GLN A 5 -8.54 11.39 -16.46
CA GLN A 5 -9.80 12.11 -16.36
C GLN A 5 -10.18 12.70 -17.73
N SER A 6 -11.48 12.85 -17.98
CA SER A 6 -11.93 13.50 -19.22
C SER A 6 -11.63 14.99 -19.16
N SER A 7 -10.86 15.49 -20.13
CA SER A 7 -10.55 16.90 -20.25
C SER A 7 -11.72 17.73 -20.75
N TYR A 8 -11.83 18.94 -20.22
CA TYR A 8 -12.81 19.92 -20.68
C TYR A 8 -12.38 20.51 -22.04
N LYS A 9 -13.36 20.76 -22.91
CA LYS A 9 -13.16 21.41 -24.22
C LYS A 9 -13.29 22.93 -24.10
N GLN A 10 -12.68 23.53 -23.08
CA GLN A 10 -12.78 24.96 -22.75
C GLN A 10 -11.39 25.54 -22.50
N GLY A 11 -11.20 26.83 -22.79
CA GLY A 11 -9.96 27.55 -22.47
C GLY A 11 -9.87 27.89 -20.98
N TYR A 12 -8.65 27.89 -20.43
CA TYR A 12 -8.41 28.24 -19.04
C TYR A 12 -8.37 29.75 -18.83
N ALA A 13 -9.10 30.26 -17.83
CA ALA A 13 -9.23 31.71 -17.59
C ALA A 13 -7.90 32.43 -17.27
N ASN A 14 -6.88 31.71 -16.76
CA ASN A 14 -5.61 32.30 -16.28
C ASN A 14 -4.39 31.95 -17.17
N SER A 15 -4.58 31.48 -18.40
CA SER A 15 -3.44 31.19 -19.29
C SER A 15 -2.87 32.46 -19.94
N SER A 16 -2.05 33.22 -19.22
CA SER A 16 -1.25 34.32 -19.81
C SER A 16 -0.05 33.83 -20.62
N SER A 17 0.16 32.51 -20.68
CA SER A 17 1.07 31.83 -21.60
C SER A 17 0.58 30.40 -21.84
N ALA A 18 0.91 29.83 -23.00
CA ALA A 18 0.62 28.45 -23.40
C ALA A 18 1.36 27.40 -22.55
N SER A 19 1.25 27.52 -21.22
CA SER A 19 1.68 26.50 -20.28
C SER A 19 0.65 25.38 -20.27
N SER A 20 1.16 24.16 -20.21
CA SER A 20 0.47 22.87 -20.27
C SER A 20 -0.44 22.64 -19.06
N ASN A 21 -1.52 23.42 -18.94
CA ASN A 21 -2.56 23.15 -17.96
C ASN A 21 -3.35 21.93 -18.45
N ASP A 22 -3.14 20.81 -17.75
CA ASP A 22 -3.73 19.51 -18.03
C ASP A 22 -4.68 19.13 -16.89
N ASP A 23 -5.98 19.13 -17.18
CA ASP A 23 -7.05 18.71 -16.29
C ASP A 23 -7.32 17.20 -16.34
N ALA A 24 -6.56 16.43 -17.14
CA ALA A 24 -6.67 14.98 -17.20
C ALA A 24 -6.10 14.28 -15.96
N SER A 25 -5.49 15.03 -15.03
CA SER A 25 -4.93 14.54 -13.79
C SER A 25 -5.50 15.27 -12.57
N LEU A 26 -5.82 14.51 -11.53
CA LEU A 26 -6.28 15.04 -10.25
C LEU A 26 -5.28 14.68 -9.14
N PHE A 27 -5.00 15.64 -8.28
CA PHE A 27 -4.34 15.43 -7.00
C PHE A 27 -5.30 15.89 -5.91
N VAL A 28 -5.63 15.01 -4.98
CA VAL A 28 -6.63 15.27 -3.94
C VAL A 28 -6.01 14.91 -2.60
N THR A 29 -6.29 15.75 -1.61
CA THR A 29 -5.98 15.55 -0.20
C THR A 29 -7.27 15.38 0.57
N THR A 30 -7.34 14.35 1.43
CA THR A 30 -8.54 14.01 2.20
C THR A 30 -8.26 13.71 3.66
N MET A 31 -9.29 13.77 4.48
CA MET A 31 -9.23 13.49 5.91
C MET A 31 -10.38 12.55 6.30
N ILE A 32 -10.11 11.63 7.21
CA ILE A 32 -11.11 10.69 7.73
C ILE A 32 -11.17 10.80 9.25
N PRO A 33 -12.31 11.14 9.86
CA PRO A 33 -12.46 11.08 11.30
C PRO A 33 -12.56 9.62 11.74
N LEU A 34 -11.79 9.27 12.77
CA LEU A 34 -11.65 7.88 13.22
C LEU A 34 -12.38 7.62 14.52
N VAL A 35 -12.00 8.33 15.57
CA VAL A 35 -12.53 8.17 16.93
C VAL A 35 -12.63 9.54 17.59
N LEU A 36 -13.65 9.69 18.42
CA LEU A 36 -13.79 10.77 19.38
C LEU A 36 -13.77 10.12 20.77
N GLU A 37 -12.77 10.45 21.57
CA GLU A 37 -12.59 9.96 22.92
C GLU A 37 -12.24 11.07 23.89
N ASN A 38 -12.42 10.84 25.19
CA ASN A 38 -11.90 11.76 26.20
C ASN A 38 -10.46 11.43 26.58
N LYS A 39 -9.87 12.31 27.38
CA LYS A 39 -8.53 12.16 27.98
C LYS A 39 -8.30 10.87 28.79
N ASN A 40 -9.36 10.15 29.16
CA ASN A 40 -9.28 8.88 29.90
C ASN A 40 -9.43 7.67 28.96
N GLY A 41 -9.49 7.87 27.63
CA GLY A 41 -9.68 6.82 26.63
C GLY A 41 -11.12 6.30 26.52
N ILE A 42 -12.12 7.01 27.07
CA ILE A 42 -13.53 6.63 26.88
C ILE A 42 -13.99 7.13 25.51
N GLU A 43 -14.35 6.20 24.64
CA GLU A 43 -14.86 6.48 23.30
C GLU A 43 -16.32 6.95 23.33
N TYR A 44 -16.58 8.13 22.76
CA TYR A 44 -17.93 8.65 22.53
C TYR A 44 -18.45 8.31 21.14
N TRP A 45 -17.54 8.24 20.16
CA TRP A 45 -17.88 7.90 18.80
C TRP A 45 -16.72 7.19 18.13
N ARG A 46 -17.02 6.19 17.31
CA ARG A 46 -16.07 5.48 16.49
C ARG A 46 -16.65 5.29 15.10
N ASN A 47 -15.83 5.57 14.09
CA ASN A 47 -16.15 5.28 12.72
C ASN A 47 -16.13 3.75 12.49
N THR A 48 -17.30 3.18 12.22
CA THR A 48 -17.49 1.73 12.02
C THR A 48 -17.32 1.29 10.56
N THR A 49 -17.47 2.21 9.60
CA THR A 49 -17.20 1.97 8.16
C THR A 49 -16.20 3.00 7.59
N PRO A 50 -15.01 3.02 8.12
CA PRO A 50 -14.09 4.13 7.93
C PRO A 50 -13.30 4.10 6.61
N GLN A 51 -13.24 2.93 5.96
CA GLN A 51 -12.89 2.76 4.56
C GLN A 51 -13.98 3.25 3.58
N SER A 52 -15.14 3.68 4.10
CA SER A 52 -16.22 4.18 3.24
C SER A 52 -15.91 5.57 2.74
N THR A 53 -16.16 5.79 1.45
CA THR A 53 -16.13 7.11 0.81
C THR A 53 -17.02 8.14 1.52
N ARG A 54 -18.03 7.71 2.29
CA ARG A 54 -18.93 8.59 3.07
C ARG A 54 -18.21 9.40 4.15
N PHE A 55 -17.11 8.88 4.69
CA PHE A 55 -16.32 9.53 5.73
C PHE A 55 -15.03 10.16 5.21
N CYS A 56 -14.72 9.96 3.92
CA CYS A 56 -13.60 10.59 3.26
C CYS A 56 -13.94 12.06 2.94
N ARG A 57 -13.43 12.98 3.76
CA ARG A 57 -13.68 14.42 3.62
C ARG A 57 -12.60 15.05 2.74
N PRO A 58 -12.95 15.64 1.59
CA PRO A 58 -11.97 16.36 0.78
C PRO A 58 -11.53 17.61 1.52
N VAL A 59 -10.21 17.76 1.66
CA VAL A 59 -9.56 18.98 2.19
C VAL A 59 -9.17 19.88 1.02
N ARG A 60 -8.58 19.28 -0.04
CA ARG A 60 -8.08 20.03 -1.19
C ARG A 60 -8.15 19.20 -2.47
N ILE A 61 -8.55 19.80 -3.59
CA ILE A 61 -8.63 19.17 -4.91
C ILE A 61 -7.86 20.03 -5.91
N LEU A 62 -6.99 19.41 -6.69
CA LEU A 62 -6.12 20.07 -7.68
C LEU A 62 -6.19 19.34 -9.01
N PHE A 63 -6.21 20.11 -10.10
CA PHE A 63 -5.93 19.61 -11.44
C PHE A 63 -4.43 19.62 -11.66
N ALA A 64 -3.77 18.53 -11.24
CA ALA A 64 -2.34 18.40 -11.31
C ALA A 64 -1.93 16.93 -11.39
N LYS A 65 -0.87 16.67 -12.16
CA LYS A 65 -0.22 15.37 -12.18
C LYS A 65 0.57 15.15 -10.89
N GLU A 66 0.49 13.94 -10.35
CA GLU A 66 1.25 13.56 -9.16
C GLU A 66 2.76 13.51 -9.45
N THR A 67 3.49 14.47 -8.89
CA THR A 67 4.95 14.58 -8.98
C THR A 67 5.59 14.61 -7.59
N LYS A 68 6.90 14.32 -7.53
CA LYS A 68 7.67 14.40 -6.28
C LYS A 68 7.56 15.79 -5.64
N ALA A 69 7.77 16.85 -6.44
CA ALA A 69 7.70 18.23 -5.96
C ALA A 69 6.32 18.59 -5.41
N LEU A 70 5.25 18.14 -6.07
CA LEU A 70 3.88 18.36 -5.59
C LEU A 70 3.63 17.63 -4.27
N ILE A 71 4.04 16.37 -4.15
CA ILE A 71 3.91 15.61 -2.88
C ILE A 71 4.64 16.31 -1.73
N GLU A 72 5.86 16.79 -1.98
CA GLU A 72 6.66 17.50 -0.96
C GLU A 72 6.04 18.84 -0.59
N SER A 73 5.53 19.61 -1.56
CA SER A 73 4.86 20.89 -1.28
C SER A 73 3.56 20.70 -0.50
N GLU A 74 2.72 19.72 -0.88
CA GLU A 74 1.48 19.41 -0.16
C GLU A 74 1.76 18.98 1.27
N ARG A 75 2.74 18.09 1.47
CA ARG A 75 3.14 17.66 2.81
C ARG A 75 3.56 18.85 3.67
N ALA A 76 4.33 19.78 3.13
CA ALA A 76 4.80 20.96 3.86
C ALA A 76 3.63 21.88 4.25
N VAL A 77 2.72 22.15 3.32
CA VAL A 77 1.50 22.94 3.57
C VAL A 77 0.65 22.29 4.66
N LEU A 78 0.32 21.01 4.51
CA LEU A 78 -0.50 20.29 5.49
C LEU A 78 0.16 20.24 6.87
N SER A 79 1.47 19.98 6.93
CA SER A 79 2.19 19.97 8.22
C SER A 79 2.13 21.33 8.92
N SER A 80 2.19 22.41 8.15
CA SER A 80 2.03 23.78 8.67
C SER A 80 0.60 24.07 9.10
N GLU A 81 -0.41 23.59 8.37
CA GLU A 81 -1.82 23.77 8.75
C GLU A 81 -2.16 23.00 10.02
N VAL A 82 -1.67 21.76 10.14
CA VAL A 82 -1.86 20.91 11.32
C VAL A 82 -1.18 21.51 12.55
N SER A 83 0.04 22.04 12.42
CA SER A 83 0.74 22.64 13.56
C SER A 83 0.10 23.94 14.06
N ASN A 84 -0.66 24.62 13.20
CA ASN A 84 -1.40 25.84 13.53
C ASN A 84 -2.89 25.58 13.83
N LEU A 85 -3.32 24.32 13.89
CA LEU A 85 -4.71 23.96 14.10
C LEU A 85 -5.14 24.37 15.51
N LYS A 86 -6.30 25.02 15.61
CA LYS A 86 -6.86 25.47 16.89
C LYS A 86 -7.89 24.48 17.39
N ASN A 87 -7.90 24.28 18.71
CA ASN A 87 -8.95 23.51 19.38
C ASN A 87 -10.32 24.16 19.14
N VAL A 88 -11.36 23.32 19.09
CA VAL A 88 -12.74 23.77 18.96
C VAL A 88 -13.41 23.76 20.33
N SER A 89 -13.85 24.92 20.79
CA SER A 89 -14.60 25.06 22.05
C SER A 89 -16.10 25.18 21.75
N ILE A 90 -16.89 24.29 22.35
CA ILE A 90 -18.35 24.23 22.21
C ILE A 90 -18.97 24.50 23.57
N VAL A 91 -19.76 25.57 23.69
CA VAL A 91 -20.53 25.86 24.91
C VAL A 91 -21.92 25.24 24.77
N LEU A 92 -22.25 24.32 25.66
CA LEU A 92 -23.56 23.68 25.72
C LEU A 92 -24.59 24.61 26.37
N GLN A 93 -25.87 24.37 26.11
CA GLN A 93 -26.99 25.16 26.66
C GLN A 93 -27.02 25.16 28.20
N ASN A 94 -26.47 24.13 28.85
CA ASN A 94 -26.37 24.03 30.30
C ASN A 94 -25.11 24.70 30.88
N GLY A 95 -24.38 25.48 30.09
CA GLY A 95 -23.19 26.22 30.51
C GLY A 95 -21.88 25.42 30.56
N HIS A 96 -21.93 24.11 30.31
CA HIS A 96 -20.70 23.32 30.20
C HIS A 96 -19.95 23.61 28.90
N MET A 97 -18.62 23.60 28.96
CA MET A 97 -17.75 23.76 27.80
C MET A 97 -17.11 22.42 27.43
N ILE A 98 -17.17 22.08 26.15
CA ILE A 98 -16.43 20.96 25.56
C ILE A 98 -15.30 21.56 24.73
N GLU A 99 -14.07 21.12 25.00
CA GLU A 99 -12.91 21.42 24.18
C GLU A 99 -12.54 20.19 23.36
N VAL A 100 -12.49 20.33 22.04
CA VAL A 100 -12.11 19.28 21.10
C VAL A 100 -10.71 19.58 20.59
N VAL A 101 -9.80 18.65 20.86
CA VAL A 101 -8.42 18.62 20.37
C VAL A 101 -8.34 17.64 19.19
N PHE A 102 -7.49 17.92 18.22
CA PHE A 102 -7.34 17.09 17.02
C PHE A 102 -5.95 16.48 16.96
N GLU A 103 -5.89 15.17 16.77
CA GLU A 103 -4.67 14.44 16.44
C GLU A 103 -4.83 13.88 15.02
N LEU A 104 -3.87 14.21 14.14
CA LEU A 104 -3.93 13.90 12.71
C LEU A 104 -2.70 13.10 12.30
N TYR A 105 -2.93 12.04 11.54
CA TYR A 105 -1.88 11.12 11.09
C TYR A 105 -1.91 10.96 9.57
N LEU A 106 -0.73 11.08 8.95
CA LEU A 106 -0.56 10.96 7.49
C LEU A 106 -0.32 9.49 7.12
N THR A 107 -1.39 8.69 7.13
CA THR A 107 -1.31 7.22 7.00
C THR A 107 -1.94 6.63 5.74
N ILE A 108 -2.84 7.35 5.09
CA ILE A 108 -3.51 6.92 3.84
C ILE A 108 -2.68 7.36 2.64
N ILE A 109 -1.53 6.71 2.47
CA ILE A 109 -0.62 7.00 1.35
C ILE A 109 -0.19 5.71 0.66
N ASP A 110 0.05 5.81 -0.66
CA ASP A 110 0.57 4.68 -1.41
C ASP A 110 2.10 4.53 -1.24
N GLY A 111 2.65 3.45 -1.80
CA GLY A 111 4.09 3.18 -1.71
C GLY A 111 4.98 4.22 -2.40
N LYS A 112 4.47 4.92 -3.42
CA LYS A 112 5.23 5.94 -4.16
C LYS A 112 5.34 7.22 -3.32
N VAL A 113 4.22 7.68 -2.77
CA VAL A 113 4.18 8.82 -1.85
C VAL A 113 5.06 8.51 -0.64
N LEU A 114 4.91 7.33 -0.02
CA LEU A 114 5.75 6.90 1.11
C LEU A 114 7.25 6.96 0.78
N SER A 115 7.64 6.50 -0.41
CA SER A 115 9.05 6.54 -0.84
C SER A 115 9.57 7.98 -0.94
N VAL A 116 8.77 8.90 -1.49
CA VAL A 116 9.09 10.32 -1.55
C VAL A 116 9.25 10.91 -0.14
N LEU A 117 8.28 10.66 0.74
CA LEU A 117 8.27 11.21 2.10
C LEU A 117 9.45 10.74 2.95
N ASN A 118 9.96 9.53 2.69
CA ASN A 118 11.12 8.94 3.38
C ASN A 118 12.46 9.17 2.63
N GLY A 119 12.47 10.00 1.59
CA GLY A 119 13.69 10.32 0.83
C GLY A 119 14.28 9.13 0.08
N VAL A 120 13.48 8.15 -0.30
CA VAL A 120 13.88 6.96 -1.06
C VAL A 120 13.58 7.19 -2.54
N ALA A 121 14.63 7.40 -3.33
CA ALA A 121 14.49 7.75 -4.75
C ALA A 121 14.04 6.59 -5.65
N SER A 122 14.42 5.35 -5.31
CA SER A 122 14.13 4.17 -6.12
C SER A 122 12.92 3.42 -5.57
N SER A 123 11.92 3.15 -6.43
CA SER A 123 10.76 2.32 -6.11
C SER A 123 11.11 0.84 -5.87
N MET A 124 12.34 0.43 -6.20
CA MET A 124 12.86 -0.92 -5.94
C MET A 124 13.51 -1.05 -4.56
N CYS A 125 13.75 0.07 -3.86
CA CYS A 125 14.27 0.05 -2.50
C CYS A 125 13.13 0.00 -1.49
N CYS A 126 13.39 -0.54 -0.29
CA CYS A 126 12.42 -0.48 0.80
C CYS A 126 12.19 0.98 1.18
N PRO A 127 10.94 1.46 1.26
CA PRO A 127 10.68 2.84 1.65
C PRO A 127 10.88 3.11 3.15
N ILE A 128 11.03 2.06 3.99
CA ILE A 128 11.17 2.20 5.45
C ILE A 128 12.65 2.21 5.87
N CYS A 129 13.43 1.18 5.53
CA CYS A 129 14.87 1.11 5.84
C CYS A 129 15.77 1.64 4.73
N GLY A 130 15.29 1.69 3.48
CA GLY A 130 16.10 2.07 2.32
C GLY A 130 16.98 0.98 1.73
N ALA A 131 16.87 -0.26 2.23
CA ALA A 131 17.58 -1.42 1.70
C ALA A 131 17.31 -1.62 0.20
N LYS A 132 18.33 -2.06 -0.54
CA LYS A 132 18.29 -2.27 -1.98
C LYS A 132 17.88 -3.70 -2.29
N PRO A 133 17.47 -4.00 -3.54
CA PRO A 133 17.14 -5.38 -3.95
C PRO A 133 18.22 -6.42 -3.63
N ASN A 134 19.49 -6.04 -3.65
CA ASN A 134 20.60 -6.95 -3.35
C ASN A 134 20.67 -7.33 -1.87
N ASP A 135 20.09 -6.53 -0.97
CA ASP A 135 20.15 -6.74 0.46
C ASP A 135 19.02 -7.66 0.95
N PHE A 136 17.89 -7.70 0.24
CA PHE A 136 16.65 -8.34 0.70
C PHE A 136 16.75 -9.86 0.95
N ASN A 137 17.59 -10.56 0.20
CA ASN A 137 17.78 -12.01 0.34
C ASN A 137 18.93 -12.37 1.29
N ASN A 138 19.59 -11.38 1.89
CA ASN A 138 20.63 -11.62 2.89
C ASN A 138 19.99 -11.66 4.29
N LEU A 139 19.81 -12.88 4.80
CA LEU A 139 19.22 -13.14 6.11
C LEU A 139 20.02 -12.55 7.27
N ASP A 140 21.33 -12.36 7.09
CA ASP A 140 22.18 -11.76 8.12
C ASP A 140 21.85 -10.29 8.37
N ASN A 141 21.11 -9.64 7.47
CA ASN A 141 20.65 -8.27 7.66
C ASN A 141 19.45 -8.19 8.61
N ILE A 142 18.79 -9.31 8.93
CA ILE A 142 17.74 -9.34 9.94
C ILE A 142 18.37 -8.92 11.28
N ASN A 143 17.78 -7.91 11.92
CA ASN A 143 18.28 -7.25 13.13
C ASN A 143 19.55 -6.38 12.98
N LYS A 144 20.03 -6.13 11.76
CA LYS A 144 21.14 -5.18 11.50
C LYS A 144 20.65 -3.84 10.99
N ASP A 145 21.52 -2.82 11.07
CA ASP A 145 21.26 -1.45 10.64
C ASP A 145 20.67 -1.32 9.22
N VAL A 146 21.06 -2.21 8.30
CA VAL A 146 20.55 -2.23 6.92
C VAL A 146 19.03 -2.37 6.86
N PHE A 147 18.45 -3.13 7.80
CA PHE A 147 17.00 -3.34 7.92
C PHE A 147 16.42 -2.57 9.11
N GLN A 148 17.16 -1.65 9.73
CA GLN A 148 16.55 -0.78 10.73
C GLN A 148 15.70 0.31 10.05
N PRO A 149 14.48 0.59 10.55
CA PRO A 149 13.68 1.69 10.05
C PRO A 149 14.44 3.01 10.15
N ARG A 150 14.37 3.84 9.10
CA ARG A 150 14.90 5.20 9.17
C ARG A 150 14.06 6.04 10.13
N GLN A 151 14.68 7.07 10.71
CA GLN A 151 13.98 7.98 11.62
C GLN A 151 12.72 8.55 10.97
N GLY A 152 11.59 8.44 11.68
CA GLY A 152 10.28 8.93 11.21
C GLY A 152 9.62 8.10 10.11
N ALA A 153 10.28 7.07 9.55
CA ALA A 153 9.74 6.30 8.43
C ALA A 153 8.51 5.45 8.78
N LEU A 154 8.32 5.15 10.07
CA LEU A 154 7.17 4.41 10.61
C LEU A 154 5.97 5.30 10.94
N LEU A 155 6.11 6.63 10.87
CA LEU A 155 5.00 7.57 11.10
C LEU A 155 3.97 7.56 9.96
N HIS A 156 4.28 6.86 8.88
CA HIS A 156 3.45 6.75 7.71
C HIS A 156 2.87 5.33 7.62
N GLY A 157 1.55 5.27 7.52
CA GLY A 157 0.80 4.03 7.39
C GLY A 157 1.14 3.23 6.13
N VAL A 158 0.66 1.99 6.11
CA VAL A 158 0.78 1.11 4.94
C VAL A 158 -0.59 0.63 4.51
N SER A 159 -0.91 0.86 3.25
CA SER A 159 -2.12 0.38 2.58
C SER A 159 -2.28 -1.16 2.61
N PRO A 160 -3.28 -1.70 3.33
CA PRO A 160 -3.57 -3.14 3.30
C PRO A 160 -4.08 -3.60 1.93
N LEU A 161 -4.87 -2.77 1.23
CA LEU A 161 -5.36 -3.08 -0.11
C LEU A 161 -4.22 -3.30 -1.10
N HIS A 162 -3.25 -2.38 -1.14
CA HIS A 162 -2.11 -2.51 -2.03
C HIS A 162 -1.24 -3.72 -1.63
N CYS A 163 -1.22 -4.15 -0.37
CA CYS A 163 -0.48 -5.35 0.03
C CYS A 163 -1.00 -6.61 -0.70
N TRP A 164 -2.32 -6.81 -0.76
CA TRP A 164 -2.91 -7.95 -1.49
C TRP A 164 -2.47 -7.99 -2.96
N ILE A 165 -2.54 -6.84 -3.63
CA ILE A 165 -2.15 -6.70 -5.04
C ILE A 165 -0.66 -6.99 -5.21
N ARG A 166 0.20 -6.37 -4.39
CA ARG A 166 1.66 -6.52 -4.50
C ARG A 166 2.15 -7.93 -4.19
N PHE A 167 1.52 -8.61 -3.24
CA PHE A 167 1.84 -10.00 -2.93
C PHE A 167 1.38 -10.94 -4.05
N PHE A 168 0.24 -10.66 -4.67
CA PHE A 168 -0.22 -11.43 -5.83
C PHE A 168 0.70 -11.23 -7.05
N GLU A 169 1.06 -9.98 -7.37
CA GLU A 169 2.04 -9.66 -8.43
C GLU A 169 3.40 -10.34 -8.18
N PHE A 170 3.87 -10.35 -6.93
CA PHE A 170 5.06 -11.07 -6.53
C PHE A 170 4.99 -12.55 -6.89
N LEU A 171 3.91 -13.23 -6.50
CA LEU A 171 3.72 -14.66 -6.78
C LEU A 171 3.65 -14.95 -8.29
N LEU A 172 2.96 -14.11 -9.06
CA LEU A 172 2.92 -14.23 -10.52
C LEU A 172 4.31 -14.09 -11.14
N HIS A 173 5.05 -13.07 -10.74
CA HIS A 173 6.40 -12.84 -11.26
C HIS A 173 7.38 -13.94 -10.87
N LEU A 174 7.26 -14.50 -9.66
CA LEU A 174 8.01 -15.68 -9.24
C LEU A 174 7.66 -16.87 -10.15
N ALA A 175 6.37 -17.16 -10.35
CA ALA A 175 5.88 -18.29 -11.14
C ALA A 175 6.33 -18.23 -12.61
N TYR A 176 6.35 -17.04 -13.22
CA TYR A 176 6.84 -16.86 -14.60
C TYR A 176 8.33 -17.19 -14.77
N ARG A 177 9.08 -17.20 -13.67
CA ARG A 177 10.54 -17.41 -13.66
C ARG A 177 10.95 -18.78 -13.13
N ILE A 178 10.02 -19.57 -12.60
CA ILE A 178 10.29 -20.94 -12.15
C ILE A 178 11.02 -21.79 -13.21
N PRO A 179 10.67 -21.73 -14.51
CA PRO A 179 11.32 -22.58 -15.53
C PRO A 179 12.83 -22.36 -15.67
N PHE A 180 13.34 -21.17 -15.37
CA PHE A 180 14.76 -20.82 -15.57
C PHE A 180 15.46 -20.28 -14.31
N LYS A 181 14.73 -20.16 -13.18
CA LYS A 181 15.25 -19.84 -11.84
C LYS A 181 16.22 -18.65 -11.80
N SER A 182 15.86 -17.55 -12.46
CA SER A 182 16.61 -16.29 -12.42
C SER A 182 15.70 -15.12 -12.10
N TRP A 183 16.16 -14.20 -11.26
CA TRP A 183 15.46 -12.96 -10.95
C TRP A 183 15.23 -12.08 -12.19
N GLN A 184 16.27 -11.89 -13.02
CA GLN A 184 16.18 -11.10 -14.25
C GLN A 184 15.77 -11.99 -15.43
N ILE A 185 14.86 -11.47 -16.25
CA ILE A 185 14.51 -12.06 -17.54
C ILE A 185 15.50 -11.52 -18.57
N LYS A 186 16.57 -12.26 -18.81
CA LYS A 186 17.52 -11.99 -19.90
C LYS A 186 16.86 -12.26 -21.26
N SER A 187 17.47 -11.75 -22.34
CA SER A 187 16.94 -11.90 -23.70
C SER A 187 16.61 -13.34 -24.08
N GLU A 188 17.46 -14.29 -23.70
CA GLU A 188 17.27 -15.73 -23.93
C GLU A 188 16.02 -16.33 -23.25
N PHE A 189 15.56 -15.75 -22.12
CA PHE A 189 14.42 -16.25 -21.35
C PHE A 189 13.11 -15.53 -21.66
N LYS A 190 13.10 -14.52 -22.54
CA LYS A 190 11.89 -13.74 -22.85
C LYS A 190 10.76 -14.60 -23.40
N LEU A 191 11.07 -15.53 -24.31
CA LEU A 191 10.08 -16.43 -24.90
C LEU A 191 9.54 -17.41 -23.86
N VAL A 192 10.44 -18.04 -23.08
CA VAL A 192 10.08 -18.98 -22.01
C VAL A 192 9.18 -18.31 -20.97
N ALA A 193 9.50 -17.09 -20.53
CA ALA A 193 8.68 -16.35 -19.58
C ALA A 193 7.30 -15.97 -20.16
N ALA A 194 7.24 -15.60 -21.44
CA ALA A 194 5.99 -15.25 -22.10
C ALA A 194 5.06 -16.46 -22.28
N GLU A 195 5.62 -17.62 -22.64
CA GLU A 195 4.88 -18.89 -22.72
C GLU A 195 4.37 -19.33 -21.35
N GLN A 196 5.22 -19.25 -20.32
CA GLN A 196 4.82 -19.57 -18.95
C GLN A 196 3.72 -18.64 -18.43
N LYS A 197 3.82 -17.33 -18.73
CA LYS A 197 2.75 -16.36 -18.42
C LYS A 197 1.44 -16.74 -19.10
N LYS A 198 1.44 -17.08 -20.41
CA LYS A 198 0.23 -17.50 -21.13
C LYS A 198 -0.39 -18.77 -20.55
N LEU A 199 0.44 -19.76 -20.18
CA LEU A 199 -0.02 -20.99 -19.55
C LEU A 199 -0.72 -20.71 -18.22
N ILE A 200 -0.08 -19.92 -17.36
CA ILE A 200 -0.62 -19.53 -16.05
C ILE A 200 -1.92 -18.73 -16.21
N GLN A 201 -1.98 -17.77 -17.14
CA GLN A 201 -3.19 -17.00 -17.43
C GLN A 201 -4.35 -17.90 -17.89
N ALA A 202 -4.07 -18.87 -18.77
CA ALA A 202 -5.08 -19.82 -19.23
C ALA A 202 -5.61 -20.70 -18.09
N ARG A 203 -4.72 -21.15 -17.18
CA ARG A 203 -5.10 -21.91 -15.99
C ARG A 203 -5.94 -21.07 -15.03
N PHE A 204 -5.58 -19.82 -14.75
CA PHE A 204 -6.40 -18.91 -13.94
C PHE A 204 -7.80 -18.71 -14.53
N TRP A 205 -7.91 -18.53 -15.84
CA TRP A 205 -9.20 -18.38 -16.49
C TRP A 205 -10.03 -19.66 -16.39
N LYS A 206 -9.43 -20.82 -16.70
CA LYS A 206 -10.12 -22.12 -16.72
C LYS A 206 -10.52 -22.60 -15.33
N GLU A 207 -9.62 -22.50 -14.35
CA GLU A 207 -9.76 -23.13 -13.04
C GLU A 207 -10.33 -22.18 -11.97
N MET A 208 -10.12 -20.86 -12.10
CA MET A 208 -10.62 -19.87 -11.13
C MET A 208 -11.62 -18.86 -11.72
N GLY A 209 -11.77 -18.79 -13.04
CA GLY A 209 -12.56 -17.77 -13.71
C GLY A 209 -12.00 -16.36 -13.53
N LEU A 210 -10.67 -16.24 -13.36
CA LEU A 210 -9.99 -14.96 -13.13
C LEU A 210 -9.18 -14.52 -14.36
N ARG A 211 -9.26 -13.24 -14.70
CA ARG A 211 -8.38 -12.61 -15.71
C ARG A 211 -7.24 -11.92 -14.99
N VAL A 212 -6.03 -12.44 -15.16
CA VAL A 212 -4.85 -12.03 -14.39
C VAL A 212 -3.79 -11.44 -15.30
N ASP A 213 -3.19 -10.33 -14.89
CA ASP A 213 -2.00 -9.71 -15.50
C ASP A 213 -2.18 -9.32 -16.99
N TYR A 214 -3.40 -8.88 -17.33
CA TYR A 214 -3.71 -8.22 -18.60
C TYR A 214 -3.60 -6.70 -18.44
N PRO A 215 -3.01 -5.98 -19.39
CA PRO A 215 -2.95 -4.51 -19.33
C PRO A 215 -4.36 -3.93 -19.37
N ALA A 216 -4.60 -2.89 -18.57
CA ALA A 216 -5.87 -2.16 -18.60
C ALA A 216 -6.00 -1.34 -19.90
N PRO A 217 -7.23 -1.10 -20.41
CA PRO A 217 -7.46 -0.17 -21.51
C PRO A 217 -6.88 1.20 -21.16
N GLY A 218 -6.03 1.76 -22.03
CA GLY A 218 -5.32 3.03 -21.79
C GLY A 218 -3.91 2.90 -21.22
N GLY A 219 -3.41 1.68 -20.97
CA GLY A 219 -1.99 1.40 -20.74
C GLY A 219 -1.47 1.64 -19.32
N SER A 220 -2.31 2.10 -18.39
CA SER A 220 -1.96 2.25 -16.97
C SER A 220 -2.64 1.20 -16.11
N GLY A 221 -1.86 0.35 -15.44
CA GLY A 221 -2.36 -0.72 -14.56
C GLY A 221 -2.58 -2.06 -15.27
N THR A 222 -2.94 -3.06 -14.47
CA THR A 222 -3.26 -4.41 -14.94
C THR A 222 -4.61 -4.86 -14.38
N SER A 223 -5.13 -5.99 -14.86
CA SER A 223 -6.33 -6.62 -14.31
C SER A 223 -6.15 -7.15 -12.88
N ASN A 224 -4.98 -6.98 -12.28
CA ASN A 224 -4.69 -7.38 -10.90
C ASN A 224 -5.17 -6.29 -9.93
N ASP A 225 -6.48 -6.21 -9.75
CA ASP A 225 -7.07 -5.40 -8.70
C ASP A 225 -7.18 -6.17 -7.37
N GLY A 226 -7.62 -5.46 -6.32
CA GLY A 226 -7.79 -6.05 -4.99
C GLY A 226 -8.77 -7.23 -4.96
N ASN A 227 -9.79 -7.23 -5.82
CA ASN A 227 -10.79 -8.30 -5.86
C ASN A 227 -10.23 -9.56 -6.52
N THR A 228 -9.47 -9.40 -7.61
CA THR A 228 -8.73 -10.49 -8.25
C THR A 228 -7.74 -11.12 -7.28
N ALA A 229 -6.93 -10.31 -6.58
CA ALA A 229 -5.96 -10.82 -5.62
C ALA A 229 -6.64 -11.58 -4.45
N ARG A 230 -7.64 -10.98 -3.80
CA ARG A 230 -8.36 -11.62 -2.68
C ARG A 230 -9.04 -12.93 -3.10
N ARG A 231 -9.64 -12.96 -4.29
CA ARG A 231 -10.27 -14.18 -4.83
C ARG A 231 -9.26 -15.26 -5.20
N ALA A 232 -8.06 -14.90 -5.66
CA ALA A 232 -6.99 -15.87 -5.88
C ALA A 232 -6.51 -16.51 -4.56
N PHE A 233 -6.24 -15.69 -3.54
CA PHE A 233 -5.78 -16.17 -2.23
C PHE A 233 -6.83 -16.96 -1.43
N SER A 234 -8.13 -16.76 -1.68
CA SER A 234 -9.19 -17.48 -0.95
C SER A 234 -9.11 -19.01 -1.16
N ASN A 235 -8.64 -19.45 -2.32
CA ASN A 235 -8.32 -20.84 -2.62
C ASN A 235 -6.79 -21.02 -2.81
N TYR A 236 -6.05 -20.85 -1.70
CA TYR A 236 -4.59 -20.93 -1.68
C TYR A 236 -4.01 -22.23 -2.25
N LYS A 237 -4.72 -23.36 -2.09
CA LYS A 237 -4.30 -24.67 -2.65
C LYS A 237 -4.33 -24.67 -4.16
N LEU A 238 -5.44 -24.19 -4.74
CA LEU A 238 -5.54 -24.06 -6.19
C LEU A 238 -4.57 -23.00 -6.71
N LEU A 239 -4.37 -21.90 -5.98
CA LEU A 239 -3.37 -20.88 -6.32
C LEU A 239 -1.96 -21.47 -6.39
N SER A 240 -1.58 -22.27 -5.39
CA SER A 240 -0.33 -23.03 -5.34
C SER A 240 -0.17 -23.95 -6.54
N SER A 241 -1.20 -24.73 -6.86
CA SER A 241 -1.21 -25.62 -8.03
C SER A 241 -1.05 -24.86 -9.34
N ILE A 242 -1.77 -23.75 -9.53
CA ILE A 242 -1.71 -22.94 -10.76
C ILE A 242 -0.32 -22.34 -10.95
N LEU A 243 0.25 -21.78 -9.88
CA LEU A 243 1.54 -21.10 -9.93
C LEU A 243 2.74 -22.04 -9.83
N THR A 244 2.52 -23.29 -9.43
CA THR A 244 3.60 -24.25 -9.10
C THR A 244 4.52 -23.71 -8.01
N ILE A 245 3.93 -23.02 -7.03
CA ILE A 245 4.61 -22.46 -5.85
C ILE A 245 4.21 -23.26 -4.63
N ASP A 246 5.13 -23.44 -3.69
CA ASP A 246 4.92 -24.12 -2.43
C ASP A 246 3.64 -23.66 -1.70
N GLU A 247 2.81 -24.63 -1.30
CA GLU A 247 1.50 -24.37 -0.67
C GLU A 247 1.67 -23.66 0.68
N LYS A 248 2.68 -24.07 1.47
CA LYS A 248 2.97 -23.49 2.77
C LYS A 248 3.32 -22.01 2.65
N LEU A 249 4.16 -21.64 1.68
CA LEU A 249 4.47 -20.24 1.40
C LEU A 249 3.20 -19.41 1.12
N ILE A 250 2.28 -19.92 0.29
CA ILE A 250 1.07 -19.17 -0.09
C ILE A 250 0.11 -19.03 1.08
N VAL A 251 -0.07 -20.07 1.90
CA VAL A 251 -0.97 -19.96 3.08
C VAL A 251 -0.39 -19.06 4.16
N ASP A 252 0.94 -19.03 4.35
CA ASP A 252 1.58 -18.13 5.30
C ASP A 252 1.47 -16.66 4.82
N LEU A 253 1.71 -16.39 3.53
CA LEU A 253 1.47 -15.06 2.93
C LEU A 253 0.01 -14.61 3.09
N ARG A 254 -0.95 -15.52 2.87
CA ARG A 254 -2.37 -15.24 3.08
C ARG A 254 -2.66 -14.90 4.55
N THR A 255 -2.09 -15.64 5.49
CA THR A 255 -2.27 -15.39 6.94
C THR A 255 -1.77 -14.01 7.31
N ILE A 256 -0.58 -13.62 6.82
CA ILE A 256 -0.02 -12.28 7.01
C ILE A 256 -0.96 -11.20 6.45
N LEU A 257 -1.46 -11.38 5.23
CA LEU A 257 -2.36 -10.41 4.60
C LEU A 257 -3.71 -10.30 5.33
N ILE A 258 -4.22 -11.38 5.91
CA ILE A 258 -5.43 -11.36 6.75
C ILE A 258 -5.13 -10.62 8.05
N ALA A 259 -4.02 -10.93 8.73
CA ALA A 259 -3.62 -10.25 9.96
C ALA A 259 -3.44 -8.75 9.72
N PHE A 260 -2.79 -8.36 8.62
CA PHE A 260 -2.60 -6.98 8.23
C PHE A 260 -3.91 -6.27 7.83
N GLY A 261 -4.89 -7.00 7.29
CA GLY A 261 -6.22 -6.45 7.01
C GLY A 261 -7.20 -6.54 8.18
N SER A 262 -6.78 -7.10 9.31
CA SER A 262 -7.65 -7.37 10.46
C SER A 262 -7.87 -6.09 11.28
N GLN A 263 -9.08 -5.96 11.83
CA GLN A 263 -9.40 -4.92 12.81
C GLN A 263 -9.19 -5.38 14.25
N LEU A 264 -8.68 -6.60 14.43
CA LEU A 264 -8.44 -7.21 15.74
C LEU A 264 -7.02 -6.88 16.21
N PRO A 265 -6.78 -6.85 17.53
CA PRO A 265 -5.44 -6.78 18.09
C PRO A 265 -4.54 -7.88 17.55
N ILE A 266 -3.36 -7.50 17.08
CA ILE A 266 -2.32 -8.40 16.60
C ILE A 266 -1.16 -8.38 17.62
N ASP A 267 -0.77 -9.57 18.05
CA ASP A 267 0.47 -9.78 18.81
C ASP A 267 1.66 -9.55 17.86
N HIS A 268 2.36 -8.44 18.04
CA HIS A 268 3.44 -8.03 17.15
C HIS A 268 4.64 -8.99 17.17
N ASP A 269 4.89 -9.69 18.28
CA ASP A 269 6.03 -10.59 18.41
C ASP A 269 5.74 -11.90 17.68
N LYS A 270 4.52 -12.45 17.84
CA LYS A 270 4.09 -13.62 17.06
C LYS A 270 4.02 -13.32 15.56
N PHE A 271 3.56 -12.13 15.20
CA PHE A 271 3.56 -11.70 13.80
C PHE A 271 4.99 -11.64 13.24
N GLN A 272 5.92 -11.04 13.99
CA GLN A 272 7.34 -10.96 13.60
C GLN A 272 7.94 -12.35 13.42
N GLU A 273 7.72 -13.24 14.38
CA GLU A 273 8.21 -14.63 14.32
C GLU A 273 7.67 -15.36 13.09
N HIS A 274 6.37 -15.25 12.81
CA HIS A 274 5.75 -15.87 11.64
C HIS A 274 6.34 -15.34 10.32
N CYS A 275 6.55 -14.02 10.22
CA CYS A 275 7.20 -13.41 9.06
C CYS A 275 8.65 -13.90 8.87
N HIS A 276 9.42 -14.01 9.94
CA HIS A 276 10.80 -14.53 9.87
C HIS A 276 10.80 -15.99 9.40
N GLN A 277 9.96 -16.86 10.00
CA GLN A 277 9.83 -18.25 9.58
C GLN A 277 9.49 -18.38 8.09
N LEU A 278 8.56 -17.55 7.60
CA LEU A 278 8.23 -17.47 6.17
C LEU A 278 9.44 -17.06 5.33
N ILE A 279 10.19 -16.03 5.74
CA ILE A 279 11.38 -15.58 5.01
C ILE A 279 12.43 -16.70 4.93
N TYR A 280 12.70 -17.42 6.02
CA TYR A 280 13.64 -18.54 6.02
C TYR A 280 13.18 -19.66 5.06
N HIS A 281 11.89 -20.02 5.11
CA HIS A 281 11.30 -21.01 4.21
C HIS A 281 11.40 -20.55 2.75
N TYR A 282 11.06 -19.29 2.46
CA TYR A 282 11.16 -18.69 1.13
C TYR A 282 12.60 -18.71 0.60
N MET A 283 13.60 -18.35 1.42
CA MET A 283 15.01 -18.42 1.03
C MET A 283 15.48 -19.84 0.70
N SER A 284 14.98 -20.84 1.42
CA SER A 284 15.34 -22.25 1.15
C SER A 284 14.87 -22.75 -0.22
N LEU A 285 13.77 -22.20 -0.75
CA LEU A 285 13.14 -22.64 -2.00
C LEU A 285 13.43 -21.70 -3.19
N TYR A 286 13.53 -20.41 -2.93
CA TYR A 286 13.44 -19.35 -3.95
C TYR A 286 14.49 -18.25 -3.78
N SER A 287 15.62 -18.52 -3.12
CA SER A 287 16.73 -17.56 -2.94
C SER A 287 17.26 -16.92 -4.24
N TRP A 288 17.08 -17.58 -5.38
CA TRP A 288 17.41 -17.08 -6.72
C TRP A 288 16.49 -15.92 -7.19
N PHE A 289 15.35 -15.70 -6.53
CA PHE A 289 14.43 -14.60 -6.80
C PHE A 289 14.46 -13.59 -5.65
N LYS A 290 14.78 -12.33 -5.95
CA LYS A 290 14.81 -11.27 -4.94
C LYS A 290 13.41 -10.85 -4.56
N LEU A 291 13.14 -10.72 -3.25
CA LEU A 291 11.87 -10.19 -2.75
C LEU A 291 11.61 -8.78 -3.31
N PRO A 292 10.37 -8.44 -3.69
CA PRO A 292 10.02 -7.05 -4.00
C PRO A 292 10.03 -6.18 -2.74
N ALA A 293 10.34 -4.89 -2.90
CA ALA A 293 10.37 -3.92 -1.79
C ALA A 293 9.06 -3.87 -1.00
N SER A 294 7.92 -4.00 -1.67
CA SER A 294 6.59 -4.05 -1.06
C SER A 294 6.39 -5.26 -0.15
N VAL A 295 6.94 -6.43 -0.53
CA VAL A 295 6.86 -7.66 0.26
C VAL A 295 7.84 -7.59 1.43
N HIS A 296 9.10 -7.21 1.17
CA HIS A 296 10.11 -6.99 2.21
C HIS A 296 9.61 -6.01 3.28
N LYS A 297 8.97 -4.90 2.88
CA LYS A 297 8.40 -3.92 3.79
C LYS A 297 7.48 -4.56 4.84
N ILE A 298 6.61 -5.48 4.41
CA ILE A 298 5.66 -6.14 5.32
C ILE A 298 6.34 -7.23 6.15
N LEU A 299 7.17 -8.06 5.52
CA LEU A 299 7.78 -9.20 6.21
C LEU A 299 8.85 -8.77 7.23
N ILE A 300 9.54 -7.65 7.00
CA ILE A 300 10.57 -7.15 7.92
C ILE A 300 10.01 -6.10 8.88
N HIS A 301 9.23 -5.13 8.39
CA HIS A 301 8.80 -3.98 9.19
C HIS A 301 7.33 -4.04 9.62
N GLY A 302 6.58 -5.08 9.25
CA GLY A 302 5.16 -5.18 9.61
C GLY A 302 4.94 -5.15 11.13
N ALA A 303 5.80 -5.83 11.89
CA ALA A 303 5.79 -5.80 13.35
C ALA A 303 6.10 -4.41 13.92
N ASP A 304 7.07 -3.70 13.36
CA ASP A 304 7.42 -2.34 13.79
C ASP A 304 6.26 -1.37 13.53
N LEU A 305 5.57 -1.53 12.41
CA LEU A 305 4.37 -0.75 12.10
C LEU A 305 3.29 -1.00 13.16
N PHE A 306 3.02 -2.25 13.52
CA PHE A 306 2.06 -2.58 14.58
C PHE A 306 2.43 -1.99 15.96
N ARG A 307 3.72 -1.76 16.23
CA ARG A 307 4.22 -1.20 17.50
C ARG A 307 4.10 0.32 17.58
N VAL A 308 4.46 1.04 16.51
CA VAL A 308 4.60 2.51 16.52
C VAL A 308 3.28 3.21 16.25
N VAL A 309 2.53 2.72 15.28
CA VAL A 309 1.18 3.21 15.09
C VAL A 309 0.35 2.52 16.18
N HIS A 310 -0.57 3.22 16.82
CA HIS A 310 -1.73 2.58 17.42
C HIS A 310 -2.58 1.96 16.29
N TRP A 311 -2.04 0.93 15.66
CA TRP A 311 -2.51 0.23 14.46
C TRP A 311 -3.92 -0.34 14.68
N LEU A 312 -4.31 -0.50 15.94
CA LEU A 312 -5.65 -0.83 16.40
C LEU A 312 -6.73 0.10 15.85
N HIS A 313 -6.40 1.34 15.51
CA HIS A 313 -7.34 2.25 14.85
C HIS A 313 -7.08 2.34 13.34
N GLU A 314 -5.83 2.42 12.87
CA GLU A 314 -5.52 3.01 11.55
C GLU A 314 -5.50 2.11 10.31
N SER A 315 -5.36 0.80 10.44
CA SER A 315 -5.38 -0.10 9.27
C SER A 315 -6.76 -0.42 8.72
N ARG A 316 -7.79 0.10 9.37
CA ARG A 316 -9.20 -0.19 9.11
C ARG A 316 -9.70 0.44 7.79
N TYR A 317 -8.88 1.15 7.00
CA TYR A 317 -9.37 2.29 6.20
C TYR A 317 -9.19 2.25 4.68
N GLU A 318 -8.81 1.13 4.07
CA GLU A 318 -8.75 1.07 2.59
C GLU A 318 -9.43 -0.17 2.00
N ASN A 319 -10.56 0.05 1.33
CA ASN A 319 -10.96 -0.72 0.16
C ASN A 319 -12.01 -0.01 -0.71
N GLU A 320 -11.86 -0.22 -2.02
CA GLU A 320 -12.79 0.03 -3.14
C GLU A 320 -12.94 1.47 -3.67
N ASN A 321 -12.22 1.72 -4.76
CA ASN A 321 -12.41 2.86 -5.66
C ASN A 321 -13.80 2.86 -6.30
N ARG A 322 -14.52 3.95 -6.07
CA ARG A 322 -14.93 4.82 -7.20
C ARG A 322 -14.29 6.21 -7.16
N TYR A 323 -13.53 6.51 -6.12
CA TYR A 323 -12.75 7.76 -6.01
C TYR A 323 -11.44 7.43 -5.30
N GLN A 324 -10.33 7.36 -6.04
CA GLN A 324 -9.00 7.42 -5.42
C GLN A 324 -8.80 8.84 -4.93
N LEU A 325 -9.11 9.01 -3.65
CA LEU A 325 -8.94 10.21 -2.87
C LEU A 325 -7.73 9.95 -1.99
N LEU A 326 -6.59 10.53 -2.38
CA LEU A 326 -5.33 10.40 -1.67
C LEU A 326 -5.25 11.48 -0.58
N LEU A 327 -4.29 11.36 0.33
CA LEU A 327 -3.75 12.49 1.08
C LEU A 327 -2.83 13.31 0.17
#